data_AF-A0A835KLJ9-F1
#
_entry.id   AF-A0A835KLJ9-F1
#
_cell.length_a   1.000
_cell.length_b   1.000
_cell.length_c   1.000
_cell.angle_alpha   90.00
_cell.angle_beta   90.00
_cell.angle_gamma   90.00
#
_symmetry.space_group_name_H-M   'P 1'
#
loop_
_entity.id
_entity.type
_entity.pdbx_description
1 polymer ?
#
loop_
_entity_poly.entity_id
_entity_poly.type
_entity_poly.pdbx_seq_one_letter_code
_entity_poly.pdbx_strand_id
1 'polypeptide(L)'
;MSARILHVHDALYINTIPLNIKRGYQWQYVEWCRVERCPKVDCVFPVEPVSRFPDQYQLRTFWASHLPKARYIFAYQFYRKFSNLTWLHIDCCPRLIHVLPLYATMTNADALSKLKMLEITWCGDLKEAFPMDINLKSFYLIDRRSPVTLHFTSLKHLHLHELPRLQSICGIKMSTPNLETVKIRGCWSLKRLPDVGSGSKVVECDCEKEWWDRLEWDNGSQASRYKPIHSRYYKKTKTMLRGSVLR
;
A
#
# COMPACT_ATOMS: atom_id res chain seq x y z
N MET A 1 26.33 19.47 0.86
CA MET A 1 25.95 18.41 -0.10
C MET A 1 24.68 17.75 0.40
N SER A 2 23.59 17.81 -0.36
CA SER A 2 22.34 17.12 0.01
C SER A 2 22.37 15.69 -0.54
N ALA A 3 22.17 14.69 0.31
CA ALA A 3 22.18 13.29 -0.10
C ALA A 3 20.88 12.92 -0.84
N ARG A 4 21.00 12.31 -2.01
CA ARG A 4 19.86 11.81 -2.81
C ARG A 4 19.44 10.38 -2.43
N ILE A 5 20.33 9.67 -1.74
CA ILE A 5 20.16 8.28 -1.33
C ILE A 5 20.36 8.22 0.19
N LEU A 6 19.42 7.63 0.90
CA LEU A 6 19.51 7.35 2.32
C LEU A 6 19.34 5.84 2.54
N HIS A 7 20.34 5.21 3.16
CA HIS A 7 20.26 3.81 3.59
C HIS A 7 20.52 3.75 5.10
N VAL A 8 19.52 3.27 5.84
CA VAL A 8 19.63 2.99 7.26
C VAL A 8 19.49 1.49 7.43
N HIS A 9 20.48 0.84 8.04
CA HIS A 9 20.44 -0.59 8.28
C HIS A 9 21.02 -0.96 9.64
N ASP A 10 20.54 -2.07 10.21
CA ASP A 10 21.09 -2.67 11.43
C ASP A 10 21.12 -1.70 12.64
N ALA A 11 20.18 -0.75 12.67
CA ALA A 11 20.11 0.27 13.70
C ALA A 11 19.45 -0.27 14.98
N LEU A 12 20.25 -0.85 15.86
CA LEU A 12 19.78 -1.53 17.07
C LEU A 12 19.24 -0.61 18.17
N TYR A 13 19.56 0.69 18.12
CA TYR A 13 19.24 1.65 19.18
C TYR A 13 18.34 2.81 18.74
N ILE A 14 18.04 2.92 17.45
CA ILE A 14 17.30 4.04 16.88
C ILE A 14 15.80 3.74 16.92
N ASN A 15 15.01 4.67 17.46
CA ASN A 15 13.55 4.61 17.47
C ASN A 15 12.88 5.39 16.33
N THR A 16 13.56 6.42 15.79
CA THR A 16 13.07 7.26 14.69
C THR A 16 14.20 7.61 13.72
N ILE A 17 13.89 7.65 12.43
CA ILE A 17 14.85 8.09 11.42
C ILE A 17 14.52 9.54 11.06
N PRO A 18 15.48 10.49 11.10
CA PRO A 18 16.93 10.37 11.33
C PRO A 18 17.41 10.96 12.67
N LEU A 19 18.49 10.40 13.19
CA LEU A 19 19.06 10.59 14.54
C LEU A 19 19.54 12.00 14.94
N ASN A 20 19.60 13.01 14.07
CA ASN A 20 20.22 14.30 14.43
C ASN A 20 19.90 15.46 13.45
N ILE A 21 18.79 15.38 12.72
CA ILE A 21 18.44 16.46 11.80
C ILE A 21 17.78 17.60 12.57
N LYS A 22 18.60 18.58 12.98
CA LYS A 22 18.12 19.94 13.22
C LYS A 22 17.47 20.42 11.91
N ARG A 23 16.14 20.28 11.83
CA ARG A 23 15.22 20.69 10.74
C ARG A 23 15.12 19.71 9.56
N GLY A 24 13.95 19.10 9.34
CA GLY A 24 13.61 18.13 8.28
C GLY A 24 13.84 18.52 6.82
N TYR A 25 14.62 19.56 6.55
CA TYR A 25 15.01 20.05 5.23
C TYR A 25 15.94 19.11 4.44
N GLN A 26 16.46 18.01 5.01
CA GLN A 26 17.29 17.09 4.21
C GLN A 26 16.47 16.05 3.44
N TRP A 27 15.29 15.68 3.94
CA TRP A 27 14.40 14.73 3.26
C TRP A 27 13.85 15.27 1.94
N GLN A 28 13.80 16.59 1.78
CA GLN A 28 13.37 17.24 0.54
C GLN A 28 14.30 16.95 -0.65
N TYR A 29 15.48 16.36 -0.42
CA TYR A 29 16.41 15.98 -1.49
C TYR A 29 16.55 14.48 -1.66
N VAL A 30 16.03 13.68 -0.72
CA VAL A 30 16.13 12.22 -0.76
C VAL A 30 15.17 11.70 -1.83
N GLU A 31 15.73 11.01 -2.82
CA GLU A 31 15.00 10.35 -3.89
C GLU A 31 14.90 8.84 -3.68
N TRP A 32 15.87 8.24 -2.98
CA TRP A 32 15.87 6.83 -2.65
C TRP A 32 16.09 6.65 -1.14
N CYS A 33 15.20 5.92 -0.48
CA CYS A 33 15.33 5.62 0.94
C CYS A 33 15.12 4.13 1.19
N ARG A 34 16.08 3.50 1.87
CA ARG A 34 15.99 2.12 2.35
C ARG A 34 16.23 2.06 3.84
N VAL A 35 15.33 1.40 4.55
CA VAL A 35 15.40 1.17 5.99
C VAL A 35 15.25 -0.31 6.24
N GLU A 36 16.25 -0.96 6.85
CA GLU A 36 16.20 -2.40 7.05
C GLU A 36 16.82 -2.89 8.36
N ARG A 37 16.25 -3.96 8.94
CA ARG A 37 16.80 -4.60 10.15
C ARG A 37 16.97 -3.62 11.33
N CYS A 38 16.01 -2.70 11.49
CA CYS A 38 16.01 -1.72 12.59
C CYS A 38 14.96 -2.11 13.65
N PRO A 39 15.32 -2.90 14.68
CA PRO A 39 14.35 -3.54 15.57
C PRO A 39 13.61 -2.59 16.53
N LYS A 40 14.12 -1.37 16.73
CA LYS A 40 13.54 -0.39 17.65
C LYS A 40 12.75 0.72 16.97
N VAL A 41 12.78 0.81 15.64
CA VAL A 41 12.05 1.85 14.90
C VAL A 41 10.55 1.60 15.03
N ASP A 42 9.84 2.57 15.61
CA ASP A 42 8.37 2.57 15.70
C ASP A 42 7.74 3.33 14.53
N CYS A 43 8.39 4.41 14.09
CA CYS A 43 7.97 5.21 12.95
C CYS A 43 9.17 5.67 12.11
N VAL A 44 9.10 5.49 10.79
CA VAL A 44 10.19 5.87 9.86
C VAL A 44 10.18 7.38 9.60
N PHE A 45 9.02 7.94 9.30
CA PHE A 45 8.81 9.37 9.06
C PHE A 45 7.85 9.93 10.12
N PRO A 46 8.36 10.37 11.29
CA PRO A 46 7.53 10.93 12.34
C PRO A 46 6.87 12.26 11.92
N VAL A 47 5.91 12.72 12.71
CA VAL A 47 5.31 14.05 12.53
C VAL A 47 6.36 15.10 12.86
N GLU A 48 6.65 15.98 11.92
CA GLU A 48 7.49 17.15 12.18
C GLU A 48 6.63 18.36 12.59
N PRO A 49 7.06 19.17 13.58
CA PRO A 49 6.37 20.40 13.91
C PRO A 49 6.33 21.34 12.69
N VAL A 50 5.12 21.85 12.45
CA VAL A 50 4.68 22.64 11.28
C VAL A 50 5.80 23.47 10.64
N SER A 51 6.35 23.00 9.51
CA SER A 51 7.06 23.88 8.59
C SER A 51 6.02 24.76 7.88
N ARG A 52 6.26 26.07 7.82
CA ARG A 52 5.37 27.06 7.18
C ARG A 52 5.18 26.87 5.67
N PHE A 53 5.78 25.83 5.07
CA PHE A 53 5.75 25.58 3.64
C PHE A 53 5.45 24.10 3.37
N PRO A 54 4.65 23.79 2.32
CA PRO A 54 4.43 22.42 1.90
C PRO A 54 5.74 21.84 1.36
N ASP A 55 6.49 21.16 2.22
CA ASP A 55 7.73 20.48 1.82
C ASP A 55 7.36 19.25 0.99
N GLN A 56 7.54 19.34 -0.34
CA GLN A 56 7.38 18.21 -1.24
C GLN A 56 8.59 17.28 -1.13
N TYR A 57 8.37 16.04 -0.69
CA TYR A 57 9.41 15.01 -0.74
C TYR A 57 9.70 14.62 -2.18
N GLN A 58 10.99 14.54 -2.53
CA GLN A 58 11.45 14.10 -3.85
C GLN A 58 11.56 12.58 -3.94
N LEU A 59 11.10 11.86 -2.91
CA LEU A 59 11.20 10.41 -2.78
C LEU A 59 10.55 9.71 -3.98
N ARG A 60 11.36 8.93 -4.71
CA ARG A 60 10.98 8.11 -5.86
C ARG A 60 10.90 6.64 -5.52
N THR A 61 11.75 6.17 -4.61
CA THR A 61 11.80 4.78 -4.17
C THR A 61 11.89 4.72 -2.67
N PHE A 62 10.98 3.97 -2.05
CA PHE A 62 11.02 3.67 -0.64
C PHE A 62 11.05 2.16 -0.42
N TRP A 63 11.95 1.72 0.45
CA TRP A 63 12.11 0.33 0.88
C TRP A 63 12.14 0.25 2.40
N ALA A 64 11.26 -0.54 3.00
CA ALA A 64 11.30 -0.88 4.42
C ALA A 64 11.28 -2.38 4.62
N SER A 65 12.19 -2.91 5.45
CA SER A 65 12.35 -4.35 5.61
C SER A 65 12.70 -4.72 7.04
N HIS A 66 12.10 -5.78 7.58
CA HIS A 66 12.47 -6.29 8.92
C HIS A 66 12.42 -5.20 10.01
N LEU A 67 11.28 -4.50 10.11
CA LEU A 67 11.02 -3.48 11.14
C LEU A 67 9.98 -4.02 12.15
N PRO A 68 10.37 -4.91 13.09
CA PRO A 68 9.44 -5.67 13.92
C PRO A 68 8.59 -4.81 14.88
N LYS A 69 9.05 -3.61 15.23
CA LYS A 69 8.30 -2.67 16.07
C LYS A 69 7.58 -1.57 15.28
N ALA A 70 7.85 -1.41 13.99
CA ALA A 70 7.30 -0.31 13.23
C ALA A 70 5.78 -0.44 13.12
N ARG A 71 5.08 0.58 13.59
CA ARG A 71 3.63 0.71 13.48
C ARG A 71 3.24 1.57 12.28
N TYR A 72 4.12 2.49 11.90
CA TYR A 72 3.86 3.47 10.84
C TYR A 72 5.11 3.67 9.99
N ILE A 73 4.98 3.64 8.66
CA ILE A 73 6.04 4.18 7.81
C ILE A 73 5.97 5.69 7.85
N PHE A 74 4.84 6.26 7.44
CA PHE A 74 4.58 7.69 7.51
C PHE A 74 3.57 7.97 8.61
N ALA A 75 3.95 8.77 9.60
CA ALA A 75 3.00 9.31 10.56
C ALA A 75 2.03 10.28 9.86
N TYR A 76 0.97 10.69 10.57
CA TYR A 76 0.00 11.67 10.08
C TYR A 76 0.69 12.99 9.68
N GLN A 77 0.77 13.27 8.37
CA GLN A 77 1.40 14.47 7.82
C GLN A 77 0.41 15.25 6.94
N PHE A 78 -0.26 16.24 7.52
CA PHE A 78 -1.37 17.00 6.89
C PHE A 78 -1.00 17.79 5.61
N TYR A 79 0.28 17.93 5.27
CA TYR A 79 0.75 18.80 4.18
C TYR A 79 1.79 18.20 3.25
N ARG A 80 2.18 16.93 3.42
CA ARG A 80 3.28 16.34 2.65
C ARG A 80 2.77 15.42 1.55
N LYS A 81 3.25 15.68 0.33
CA LYS A 81 2.92 14.90 -0.86
C LYS A 81 4.10 14.04 -1.29
N PHE A 82 3.82 12.80 -1.64
CA PHE A 82 4.78 11.85 -2.23
C PHE A 82 4.58 11.73 -3.75
N SER A 83 4.34 12.85 -4.42
CA SER A 83 3.95 12.90 -5.84
C SER A 83 5.02 12.38 -6.80
N ASN A 84 6.24 12.15 -6.33
CA ASN A 84 7.33 11.56 -7.10
C ASN A 84 7.56 10.08 -6.84
N LEU A 85 6.84 9.47 -5.89
CA LEU A 85 7.01 8.08 -5.51
C LEU A 85 6.59 7.16 -6.65
N THR A 86 7.50 6.29 -7.06
CA THR A 86 7.34 5.33 -8.16
C THR A 86 7.40 3.88 -7.69
N TRP A 87 8.13 3.60 -6.61
CA TRP A 87 8.25 2.26 -6.05
C TRP A 87 8.15 2.33 -4.53
N LEU A 88 7.20 1.57 -3.99
CA LEU A 88 7.01 1.35 -2.57
C LEU A 88 7.12 -0.15 -2.27
N HIS A 89 8.16 -0.54 -1.54
CA HIS A 89 8.38 -1.91 -1.09
C HIS A 89 8.43 -1.98 0.43
N ILE A 90 7.65 -2.88 1.02
CA ILE A 90 7.62 -3.13 2.46
C ILE A 90 7.57 -4.65 2.70
N ASP A 91 8.50 -5.17 3.49
CA ASP A 91 8.49 -6.58 3.88
C ASP A 91 8.80 -6.79 5.37
N CYS A 92 8.26 -7.87 5.92
CA CYS A 92 8.61 -8.34 7.26
C CYS A 92 8.44 -7.27 8.36
N CYS A 93 7.35 -6.48 8.29
CA CYS A 93 6.97 -5.48 9.28
C CYS A 93 5.66 -5.89 9.98
N PRO A 94 5.69 -6.89 10.88
CA PRO A 94 4.48 -7.58 11.36
C PRO A 94 3.51 -6.68 12.15
N ARG A 95 3.98 -5.61 12.77
CA ARG A 95 3.18 -4.67 13.59
C ARG A 95 2.71 -3.42 12.81
N LEU A 96 2.97 -3.37 11.51
CA LEU A 96 2.64 -2.22 10.70
C LEU A 96 1.12 -2.04 10.61
N ILE A 97 0.60 -0.89 11.02
CA ILE A 97 -0.84 -0.60 11.03
C ILE A 97 -1.29 0.00 9.71
N HIS A 98 -0.49 0.94 9.17
CA HIS A 98 -0.69 1.56 7.87
C HIS A 98 0.63 2.07 7.28
N VAL A 99 0.66 2.32 5.97
CA VAL A 99 1.83 2.84 5.28
C VAL A 99 1.79 4.37 5.24
N LEU A 100 0.81 4.94 4.54
CA LEU A 100 0.71 6.37 4.26
C LEU A 100 -0.74 6.84 4.37
N PRO A 101 -1.10 7.59 5.42
CA PRO A 101 -2.41 8.25 5.51
C PRO A 101 -2.61 9.26 4.39
N LEU A 102 -3.80 9.25 3.77
CA LEU A 102 -4.20 10.18 2.72
C LEU A 102 -5.21 11.21 3.26
N TYR A 103 -5.15 12.43 2.72
CA TYR A 103 -5.99 13.56 3.13
C TYR A 103 -6.77 14.15 1.95
N ALA A 104 -7.89 14.81 2.25
CA ALA A 104 -8.79 15.42 1.27
C ALA A 104 -8.16 16.49 0.37
N THR A 105 -7.19 17.27 0.87
CA THR A 105 -6.44 18.20 0.01
C THR A 105 -5.59 17.47 -1.05
N MET A 106 -5.36 16.17 -0.86
CA MET A 106 -4.66 15.29 -1.79
C MET A 106 -5.61 14.54 -2.73
N THR A 107 -6.93 14.57 -2.49
CA THR A 107 -7.93 13.90 -3.36
C THR A 107 -8.23 14.67 -4.64
N ASN A 108 -7.76 15.91 -4.77
CA ASN A 108 -7.98 16.72 -5.96
C ASN A 108 -7.02 16.39 -7.13
N ALA A 109 -5.89 15.72 -6.89
CA ALA A 109 -5.06 14.99 -7.88
C ALA A 109 -3.69 14.59 -7.25
N ASP A 110 -3.15 13.44 -7.65
CA ASP A 110 -1.70 13.19 -7.71
C ASP A 110 -0.90 12.89 -6.43
N ALA A 111 -1.52 12.46 -5.32
CA ALA A 111 -0.76 12.00 -4.15
C ALA A 111 0.29 10.92 -4.48
N LEU A 112 -0.16 9.92 -5.25
CA LEU A 112 0.60 8.73 -5.63
C LEU A 112 0.43 8.43 -7.14
N SER A 113 0.13 9.44 -7.97
CA SER A 113 -0.17 9.21 -9.39
C SER A 113 1.01 8.67 -10.18
N LYS A 114 2.25 8.85 -9.70
CA LYS A 114 3.47 8.29 -10.29
C LYS A 114 3.85 6.91 -9.76
N LEU A 115 3.12 6.36 -8.78
CA LEU A 115 3.42 5.05 -8.20
C LEU A 115 3.24 3.98 -9.28
N LYS A 116 4.29 3.21 -9.58
CA LYS A 116 4.32 2.15 -10.59
C LYS A 116 4.30 0.76 -9.98
N MET A 117 4.99 0.58 -8.86
CA MET A 117 5.12 -0.68 -8.14
C MET A 117 4.71 -0.49 -6.68
N LEU A 118 3.75 -1.28 -6.23
CA LEU A 118 3.39 -1.43 -4.81
C LEU A 118 3.60 -2.88 -4.40
N GLU A 119 4.51 -3.10 -3.46
CA GLU A 119 4.81 -4.40 -2.90
C GLU A 119 4.78 -4.36 -1.38
N ILE A 120 3.90 -5.16 -0.78
CA ILE A 120 3.81 -5.30 0.67
C ILE A 120 3.70 -6.78 1.02
N THR A 121 4.64 -7.28 1.81
CA THR A 121 4.70 -8.69 2.19
C THR A 121 4.91 -8.90 3.69
N TRP A 122 4.31 -9.93 4.27
CA TRP A 122 4.54 -10.36 5.66
C TRP A 122 4.32 -9.25 6.71
N CYS A 123 3.29 -8.42 6.52
CA CYS A 123 2.89 -7.37 7.46
C CYS A 123 1.55 -7.72 8.12
N GLY A 124 1.62 -8.57 9.16
CA GLY A 124 0.45 -9.23 9.77
C GLY A 124 -0.63 -8.31 10.32
N ASP A 125 -0.27 -7.17 10.91
CA ASP A 125 -1.21 -6.21 11.50
C ASP A 125 -1.76 -5.17 10.52
N LEU A 126 -1.30 -5.17 9.26
CA LEU A 126 -1.68 -4.16 8.28
C LEU A 126 -3.16 -4.30 7.93
N LYS A 127 -3.95 -3.25 8.22
CA LYS A 127 -5.38 -3.21 7.92
C LYS A 127 -5.68 -2.47 6.62
N GLU A 128 -5.01 -1.35 6.42
CA GLU A 128 -5.12 -0.50 5.23
C GLU A 128 -3.74 0.06 4.90
N ALA A 129 -3.29 -0.04 3.64
CA ALA A 129 -2.03 0.57 3.24
C ALA A 129 -2.14 2.11 3.22
N PHE A 130 -3.24 2.61 2.66
CA PHE A 130 -3.52 4.03 2.48
C PHE A 130 -4.84 4.44 3.13
N PRO A 131 -4.90 4.56 4.47
CA PRO A 131 -6.11 4.98 5.15
C PRO A 131 -6.44 6.44 4.83
N MET A 132 -7.73 6.76 4.77
CA MET A 132 -8.23 8.12 4.57
C MET A 132 -8.67 8.71 5.92
N ASP A 133 -8.34 9.97 6.21
CA ASP A 133 -8.82 10.65 7.42
C ASP A 133 -10.36 10.70 7.46
N ILE A 134 -10.94 10.14 8.54
CA ILE A 134 -12.38 9.93 8.73
C ILE A 134 -13.15 11.24 8.95
N ASN A 135 -12.52 12.23 9.61
CA ASN A 135 -13.16 13.53 9.87
C ASN A 135 -13.39 14.27 8.55
N LEU A 136 -12.46 14.11 7.60
CA LEU A 136 -12.56 14.67 6.25
C LEU A 136 -13.43 13.81 5.32
N LYS A 137 -13.44 12.48 5.50
CA LYS A 137 -14.34 11.57 4.79
C LYS A 137 -15.81 11.95 4.99
N SER A 138 -16.18 12.33 6.21
CA SER A 138 -17.54 12.78 6.54
C SER A 138 -17.90 14.10 5.85
N PHE A 139 -17.01 15.09 5.87
CA PHE A 139 -17.23 16.38 5.20
C PHE A 139 -17.42 16.24 3.68
N TYR A 140 -16.64 15.36 3.03
CA TYR A 140 -16.73 15.13 1.59
C TYR A 140 -17.94 14.30 1.16
N LEU A 141 -18.35 13.31 1.97
CA LEU A 141 -19.56 12.52 1.69
C LEU A 141 -20.84 13.35 1.87
N ILE A 142 -20.80 14.42 2.67
CA ILE A 142 -21.93 15.35 2.86
C ILE A 142 -22.01 16.38 1.72
N ASP A 143 -20.87 16.90 1.25
CA ASP A 143 -20.83 17.99 0.26
C ASP A 143 -20.89 17.51 -1.20
N ARG A 144 -20.46 16.27 -1.50
CA ARG A 144 -20.51 15.70 -2.86
C ARG A 144 -21.46 14.51 -2.94
N ARG A 145 -22.48 14.62 -3.79
CA ARG A 145 -23.45 13.57 -4.15
C ARG A 145 -22.83 12.32 -4.84
N SER A 146 -21.50 12.17 -4.84
CA SER A 146 -20.81 11.06 -5.51
C SER A 146 -19.61 10.52 -4.71
N PRO A 147 -19.35 9.21 -4.76
CA PRO A 147 -18.25 8.58 -4.04
C PRO A 147 -16.89 9.06 -4.56
N VAL A 148 -16.01 9.53 -3.65
CA VAL A 148 -14.65 9.94 -3.98
C VAL A 148 -13.81 8.73 -4.38
N THR A 149 -13.16 8.81 -5.55
CA THR A 149 -12.25 7.78 -6.07
C THR A 149 -10.83 8.34 -6.17
N LEU A 150 -9.85 7.58 -5.69
CA LEU A 150 -8.43 7.90 -5.85
C LEU A 150 -7.84 7.23 -7.09
N HIS A 151 -7.17 8.03 -7.91
CA HIS A 151 -6.59 7.57 -9.16
C HIS A 151 -5.08 7.31 -9.02
N PHE A 152 -4.70 6.05 -9.20
CA PHE A 152 -3.33 5.57 -9.28
C PHE A 152 -3.00 5.30 -10.75
N THR A 153 -2.91 6.37 -11.54
CA THR A 153 -2.83 6.30 -13.00
C THR A 153 -1.56 5.62 -13.50
N SER A 154 -0.45 5.65 -12.78
CA SER A 154 0.80 4.98 -13.21
C SER A 154 1.01 3.58 -12.65
N LEU A 155 0.11 3.07 -11.79
CA LEU A 155 0.34 1.79 -11.10
C LEU A 155 0.23 0.64 -12.10
N LYS A 156 1.33 -0.09 -12.27
CA LYS A 156 1.47 -1.23 -13.19
C LYS A 156 1.47 -2.56 -12.46
N HIS A 157 2.04 -2.61 -11.26
CA HIS A 157 2.28 -3.85 -10.54
C HIS A 157 1.85 -3.73 -9.08
N LEU A 158 1.02 -4.67 -8.66
CA LEU A 158 0.54 -4.79 -7.29
C LEU A 158 0.89 -6.18 -6.75
N HIS A 159 1.70 -6.23 -5.70
CA HIS A 159 2.07 -7.47 -5.02
C HIS A 159 1.74 -7.36 -3.52
N LEU A 160 0.83 -8.21 -3.06
CA LEU A 160 0.41 -8.32 -1.67
C LEU A 160 0.56 -9.78 -1.23
N HIS A 161 1.33 -10.02 -0.17
CA HIS A 161 1.62 -11.38 0.27
C HIS A 161 1.56 -11.49 1.79
N GLU A 162 0.79 -12.43 2.31
CA GLU A 162 0.74 -12.73 3.75
C GLU A 162 0.38 -11.50 4.60
N LEU A 163 -0.77 -10.90 4.24
CA LEU A 163 -1.38 -9.75 4.91
C LEU A 163 -2.77 -10.17 5.44
N PRO A 164 -2.84 -11.06 6.44
CA PRO A 164 -4.08 -11.70 6.85
C PRO A 164 -5.15 -10.72 7.36
N ARG A 165 -4.75 -9.54 7.87
CA ARG A 165 -5.66 -8.50 8.39
C ARG A 165 -5.94 -7.36 7.41
N LEU A 166 -5.38 -7.39 6.19
CA LEU A 166 -5.59 -6.34 5.20
C LEU A 166 -7.04 -6.37 4.72
N GLN A 167 -7.80 -5.31 4.99
CA GLN A 167 -9.22 -5.22 4.64
C GLN A 167 -9.44 -4.46 3.33
N SER A 168 -8.63 -3.42 3.10
CA SER A 168 -8.62 -2.64 1.87
C SER A 168 -7.20 -2.12 1.59
N ILE A 169 -6.90 -1.83 0.32
CA ILE A 169 -5.64 -1.17 -0.05
C ILE A 169 -5.72 0.31 0.33
N CYS A 170 -6.88 0.93 0.10
CA CYS A 170 -7.14 2.33 0.36
C CYS A 170 -8.47 2.50 1.10
N GLY A 171 -8.56 3.52 1.96
CA GLY A 171 -9.76 3.83 2.75
C GLY A 171 -10.96 4.33 1.94
N ILE A 172 -10.78 4.57 0.64
CA ILE A 172 -11.82 4.91 -0.34
C ILE A 172 -11.57 4.15 -1.65
N LYS A 173 -12.49 4.28 -2.62
CA LYS A 173 -12.41 3.56 -3.90
C LYS A 173 -11.11 3.93 -4.63
N MET A 174 -10.45 2.92 -5.18
CA MET A 174 -9.18 3.03 -5.89
C MET A 174 -9.38 2.73 -7.39
N SER A 175 -8.87 3.60 -8.27
CA SER A 175 -8.85 3.41 -9.72
C SER A 175 -7.41 3.27 -10.22
N THR A 176 -7.13 2.22 -10.98
CA THR A 176 -5.80 1.85 -11.50
C THR A 176 -5.88 1.48 -12.98
N PRO A 177 -6.12 2.45 -13.89
CA PRO A 177 -6.42 2.16 -15.29
C PRO A 177 -5.28 1.50 -16.08
N ASN A 178 -4.03 1.63 -15.61
CA ASN A 178 -2.85 1.07 -16.26
C ASN A 178 -2.26 -0.15 -15.54
N LEU A 179 -3.04 -0.80 -14.68
CA LEU A 179 -2.60 -1.99 -13.95
C LEU A 179 -2.33 -3.12 -14.93
N GLU A 180 -1.19 -3.79 -14.76
CA GLU A 180 -0.73 -4.85 -15.67
C GLU A 180 -0.70 -6.21 -14.97
N THR A 181 -0.21 -6.25 -13.73
CA THR A 181 -0.11 -7.50 -12.96
C THR A 181 -0.57 -7.32 -11.52
N VAL A 182 -1.27 -8.33 -11.03
CA VAL A 182 -1.69 -8.46 -9.62
C VAL A 182 -1.21 -9.80 -9.09
N LYS A 183 -0.56 -9.79 -7.93
CA LYS A 183 -0.24 -10.99 -7.16
C LYS A 183 -0.75 -10.80 -5.75
N ILE A 184 -1.72 -11.59 -5.33
CA ILE A 184 -2.32 -11.52 -4.00
C ILE A 184 -2.37 -12.91 -3.42
N ARG A 185 -1.64 -13.14 -2.33
CA ARG A 185 -1.63 -14.43 -1.62
C ARG A 185 -1.67 -14.21 -0.10
N GLY A 186 -2.33 -15.08 0.65
CA GLY A 186 -2.43 -14.97 2.11
C GLY A 186 -3.14 -13.71 2.63
N CYS A 187 -3.91 -13.02 1.78
CA CYS A 187 -4.61 -11.76 2.10
C CYS A 187 -6.10 -11.99 2.34
N TRP A 188 -6.45 -12.92 3.24
CA TRP A 188 -7.81 -13.47 3.36
C TRP A 188 -8.90 -12.47 3.78
N SER A 189 -8.53 -11.35 4.42
CA SER A 189 -9.48 -10.30 4.81
C SER A 189 -9.74 -9.28 3.70
N LEU A 190 -8.97 -9.29 2.62
CA LEU A 190 -9.09 -8.31 1.54
C LEU A 190 -10.27 -8.73 0.65
N LYS A 191 -11.29 -7.88 0.58
CA LYS A 191 -12.53 -8.25 -0.12
C LYS A 191 -12.71 -7.60 -1.48
N ARG A 192 -11.93 -6.57 -1.81
CA ARG A 192 -12.12 -5.77 -3.02
C ARG A 192 -10.82 -5.52 -3.74
N LEU A 193 -10.91 -5.50 -5.06
CA LEU A 193 -9.82 -5.10 -5.96
C LEU A 193 -10.03 -3.68 -6.50
N PRO A 194 -8.95 -2.99 -6.92
CA PRO A 194 -9.06 -1.70 -7.60
C PRO A 194 -9.92 -1.75 -8.87
N ASP A 195 -10.49 -0.62 -9.27
CA ASP A 195 -11.16 -0.49 -10.56
C ASP A 195 -10.13 -0.19 -11.66
N VAL A 196 -9.96 -1.11 -12.60
CA VAL A 196 -9.02 -0.97 -13.72
C VAL A 196 -9.61 -0.20 -14.91
N GLY A 197 -10.79 0.40 -14.76
CA GLY A 197 -11.43 1.23 -15.78
C GLY A 197 -11.92 0.43 -16.99
N SER A 198 -12.53 1.11 -17.96
CA SER A 198 -13.21 0.47 -19.10
C SER A 198 -12.28 0.11 -20.27
N GLY A 199 -10.99 -0.07 -20.02
CA GLY A 199 -10.03 -0.47 -21.05
C GLY A 199 -10.29 -1.91 -21.56
N SER A 200 -9.78 -2.22 -22.76
CA SER A 200 -9.87 -3.56 -23.35
C SER A 200 -8.91 -4.58 -22.74
N LYS A 201 -7.96 -4.12 -21.90
CA LYS A 201 -6.93 -4.96 -21.29
C LYS A 201 -7.49 -5.70 -20.07
N VAL A 202 -7.37 -7.02 -20.09
CA VAL A 202 -7.66 -7.89 -18.93
C VAL A 202 -6.41 -8.01 -18.06
N VAL A 203 -6.55 -7.80 -16.76
CA VAL A 203 -5.45 -7.85 -15.79
C VAL A 203 -5.31 -9.24 -15.20
N GLU A 204 -4.12 -9.81 -15.29
CA GLU A 204 -3.83 -11.12 -14.69
C GLU A 204 -3.65 -10.99 -13.17
N CYS A 205 -4.36 -11.85 -12.43
CA CYS A 205 -4.36 -11.87 -10.97
C CYS A 205 -3.92 -13.24 -10.45
N ASP A 206 -2.66 -13.37 -10.05
CA ASP A 206 -2.16 -14.55 -9.36
C ASP A 206 -2.70 -14.58 -7.92
N CYS A 207 -3.61 -15.52 -7.64
CA CYS A 207 -4.34 -15.55 -6.38
C CYS A 207 -4.89 -16.92 -5.98
N GLU A 208 -5.24 -17.11 -4.71
CA GLU A 208 -5.96 -18.29 -4.24
C GLU A 208 -7.40 -18.30 -4.76
N LYS A 209 -7.88 -19.49 -5.14
CA LYS A 209 -9.25 -19.66 -5.63
C LYS A 209 -10.31 -19.32 -4.58
N GLU A 210 -10.12 -19.79 -3.35
CA GLU A 210 -11.10 -19.56 -2.27
C GLU A 210 -11.22 -18.08 -1.90
N TRP A 211 -10.12 -17.33 -2.01
CA TRP A 211 -10.14 -15.89 -1.83
C TRP A 211 -10.87 -15.22 -3.00
N TRP A 212 -10.53 -15.59 -4.23
CA TRP A 212 -11.15 -15.07 -5.45
C TRP A 212 -12.68 -15.24 -5.46
N ASP A 213 -13.16 -16.42 -5.07
CA ASP A 213 -14.59 -16.76 -5.03
C ASP A 213 -15.36 -15.93 -3.97
N ARG A 214 -14.67 -15.28 -3.02
CA ARG A 214 -15.24 -14.43 -1.95
C ARG A 214 -15.12 -12.93 -2.23
N LEU A 215 -14.54 -12.53 -3.36
CA LEU A 215 -14.39 -11.13 -3.71
C LEU A 215 -15.74 -10.43 -3.89
N GLU A 216 -15.85 -9.24 -3.30
CA GLU A 216 -16.94 -8.31 -3.50
C GLU A 216 -16.59 -7.40 -4.69
N TRP A 217 -17.48 -7.34 -5.68
CA TRP A 217 -17.32 -6.52 -6.87
C TRP A 217 -18.32 -5.37 -6.86
N ASP A 218 -17.89 -4.17 -7.28
CA ASP A 218 -18.79 -3.01 -7.32
C ASP A 218 -19.86 -3.17 -8.41
N ASN A 219 -19.53 -3.87 -9.50
CA ASN A 219 -20.47 -4.27 -10.55
C ASN A 219 -19.92 -5.50 -11.30
N GLY A 220 -20.78 -6.18 -12.08
CA GLY A 220 -20.39 -7.38 -12.81
C GLY A 220 -19.32 -7.15 -13.89
N SER A 221 -19.22 -5.93 -14.45
CA SER A 221 -18.22 -5.61 -15.48
C SER A 221 -16.81 -5.46 -14.90
N GLN A 222 -16.68 -5.15 -13.61
CA GLN A 222 -15.37 -5.10 -12.94
C GLN A 222 -14.73 -6.49 -12.90
N ALA A 223 -15.48 -7.53 -12.54
CA ALA A 223 -14.97 -8.89 -12.41
C ALA A 223 -14.39 -9.42 -13.74
N SER A 224 -15.08 -9.14 -14.86
CA SER A 224 -14.63 -9.56 -16.20
C SER A 224 -13.32 -8.93 -16.66
N ARG A 225 -12.88 -7.84 -16.01
CA ARG A 225 -11.61 -7.16 -16.35
C ARG A 225 -10.40 -7.81 -15.69
N TYR A 226 -10.62 -8.80 -14.84
CA TYR A 226 -9.55 -9.55 -14.23
C TYR A 226 -9.61 -11.02 -14.64
N LYS A 227 -8.45 -11.63 -14.82
CA LYS A 227 -8.29 -13.06 -15.11
C LYS A 227 -7.51 -13.71 -13.98
N PRO A 228 -8.14 -14.58 -13.17
CA PRO A 228 -7.43 -15.23 -12.09
C PRO A 228 -6.48 -16.31 -12.60
N ILE A 229 -5.30 -16.36 -12.00
CA ILE A 229 -4.30 -17.43 -12.18
C ILE A 229 -4.15 -18.11 -10.83
N HIS A 230 -4.67 -19.32 -10.70
CA HIS A 230 -4.59 -20.08 -9.46
C HIS A 230 -3.36 -21.00 -9.43
N SER A 231 -2.75 -21.14 -8.25
CA SER A 231 -1.70 -22.14 -8.03
C SER A 231 -2.16 -23.54 -8.44
N ARG A 232 -1.28 -24.28 -9.14
CA ARG A 232 -1.51 -25.68 -9.52
C ARG A 232 -1.78 -26.58 -8.29
N TYR A 233 -1.28 -26.20 -7.12
CA TYR A 233 -1.42 -26.99 -5.89
C TYR A 233 -2.89 -27.12 -5.44
N TYR A 234 -3.72 -26.08 -5.66
CA TYR A 234 -5.16 -26.12 -5.35
C TYR A 234 -5.89 -27.22 -6.14
N LYS A 235 -5.47 -27.49 -7.39
CA LYS A 235 -6.04 -28.59 -8.17
C LYS A 235 -5.69 -29.95 -7.53
N LYS A 236 -4.50 -30.09 -6.94
CA LYS A 236 -4.04 -31.35 -6.34
C LYS A 236 -4.75 -31.66 -5.01
N THR A 237 -4.90 -30.68 -4.11
CA THR A 237 -5.62 -30.87 -2.83
C THR A 237 -7.10 -31.14 -3.00
N LYS A 238 -7.79 -30.46 -3.93
CA LYS A 238 -9.21 -30.76 -4.23
C LYS A 238 -9.43 -32.14 -4.87
N THR A 239 -8.46 -32.62 -5.65
CA THR A 239 -8.51 -33.97 -6.22
C THR A 239 -8.24 -35.04 -5.15
N MET A 240 -7.38 -34.74 -4.17
CA MET A 240 -7.08 -35.67 -3.06
C MET A 240 -8.16 -35.72 -1.95
N LEU A 241 -8.91 -34.64 -1.72
CA LEU A 241 -10.01 -34.61 -0.75
C LEU A 241 -11.31 -35.27 -1.26
N ARG A 242 -11.34 -35.75 -2.51
CA ARG A 242 -12.41 -36.60 -3.07
C ARG A 242 -12.15 -38.09 -2.81
N GLY A 243 -11.67 -38.44 -1.62
CA GLY A 243 -11.60 -39.81 -1.15
C GLY A 243 -12.96 -40.24 -0.60
N SER A 244 -13.64 -41.13 -1.31
CA SER A 244 -14.89 -41.75 -0.89
C SER A 244 -14.69 -42.52 0.41
N VAL A 245 -15.46 -42.21 1.46
CA VAL A 245 -15.73 -43.19 2.52
C VAL A 245 -16.81 -44.12 1.98
N LEU A 246 -16.42 -45.33 1.58
CA LEU A 246 -17.36 -46.43 1.42
C LEU A 246 -17.38 -47.20 2.75
N ARG A 247 -18.59 -47.34 3.29
CA ARG A 247 -18.94 -48.17 4.44
C ARG A 247 -18.78 -49.64 4.11
#